data_AF-A0A968VUM4-F1
#
_entry.id   AF-A0A968VUM4-F1
#
_cell.length_a   1.000
_cell.length_b   1.000
_cell.length_c   1.000
_cell.angle_alpha   90.00
_cell.angle_beta   90.00
_cell.angle_gamma   90.00
#
_symmetry.space_group_name_H-M   'P 1'
#
loop_
_entity.id
_entity.type
_entity.pdbx_description
1 polymer ?
#
loop_
_entity_poly.entity_id
_entity_poly.type
_entity_poly.pdbx_seq_one_letter_code
_entity_poly.pdbx_strand_id
1 'polypeptide(L)'
;MSEFFQEAPQLKNTFENDRWLKPYLRHKLPHEMFAHIEGDLHRLGQLCATEYFELARQAESEKPVHVPFDAWGRRTDEIKTSAAWRKMHEISALEGLISIGYKRTYREFSRLYQFAKLYLFHPSSAFYTCPLAMADGAARVLEIHGREEVHREAFSHLTSDSPQEFWTSGQWMTEKTGGSDVSQTSTEARFEDGRYLLSGTKWFSSATTSEIALALARLQGAPAGSRGLTLFMVPLREACGRLNNIEVLRLKDKLGTRALPTAELKLNGARAYKSGRSGARCEDGRHHAKHHPPLQFGLFSRADDPHAPTAA
;
A
#
# COMPACT_ATOMS: atom_id res chain seq x y z
N MET A 1 -35.53 -13.69 -41.46
CA MET A 1 -35.39 -14.08 -40.05
C MET A 1 -34.48 -13.03 -39.42
N SER A 2 -34.88 -12.38 -38.33
CA SER A 2 -33.98 -11.48 -37.61
C SER A 2 -32.94 -12.31 -36.89
N GLU A 3 -31.66 -11.95 -37.04
CA GLU A 3 -30.55 -12.61 -36.37
C GLU A 3 -30.65 -12.40 -34.84
N PHE A 4 -30.35 -13.45 -34.06
CA PHE A 4 -30.43 -13.42 -32.60
C PHE A 4 -29.11 -12.95 -31.98
N PHE A 5 -29.18 -12.04 -31.00
CA PHE A 5 -28.04 -11.61 -30.19
C PHE A 5 -28.40 -11.67 -28.70
N GLN A 6 -27.51 -12.25 -27.90
CA GLN A 6 -27.65 -12.31 -26.45
C GLN A 6 -27.40 -10.94 -25.82
N GLU A 7 -28.26 -10.50 -24.91
CA GLU A 7 -28.03 -9.29 -24.12
C GLU A 7 -26.86 -9.49 -23.14
N ALA A 8 -25.93 -8.53 -23.14
CA ALA A 8 -24.80 -8.52 -22.22
C ALA A 8 -25.25 -8.15 -20.80
N PRO A 9 -24.64 -8.74 -19.75
CA PRO A 9 -24.91 -8.33 -18.38
C PRO A 9 -24.57 -6.85 -18.19
N GLN A 10 -25.45 -6.12 -17.51
CA GLN A 10 -25.28 -4.70 -17.20
C GLN A 10 -25.13 -4.51 -15.69
N LEU A 11 -24.15 -3.71 -15.28
CA LEU A 11 -24.02 -3.28 -13.90
C LEU A 11 -25.09 -2.23 -13.59
N LYS A 12 -25.59 -2.26 -12.36
CA LYS A 12 -26.45 -1.22 -11.78
C LYS A 12 -25.67 -0.54 -10.65
N ASN A 13 -26.17 0.59 -10.15
CA ASN A 13 -25.56 1.29 -9.02
C ASN A 13 -25.19 0.30 -7.90
N THR A 14 -23.89 0.18 -7.61
CA THR A 14 -23.36 -0.87 -6.73
C THR A 14 -23.67 -0.63 -5.25
N PHE A 15 -24.03 0.59 -4.85
CA PHE A 15 -24.49 0.89 -3.50
C PHE A 15 -25.98 0.55 -3.31
N GLU A 16 -26.83 0.91 -4.27
CA GLU A 16 -28.27 0.64 -4.19
C GLU A 16 -28.63 -0.83 -4.42
N ASN A 17 -27.85 -1.54 -5.24
CA ASN A 17 -28.13 -2.94 -5.57
C ASN A 17 -27.43 -3.93 -4.63
N ASP A 18 -26.62 -3.44 -3.70
CA ASP A 18 -26.08 -4.27 -2.63
C ASP A 18 -27.13 -4.47 -1.53
N ARG A 19 -27.60 -5.72 -1.40
CA ARG A 19 -28.65 -6.10 -0.44
C ARG A 19 -28.23 -5.93 1.02
N TRP A 20 -26.94 -5.82 1.30
CA TRP A 20 -26.38 -5.82 2.65
C TRP A 20 -25.73 -4.50 3.04
N LEU A 21 -24.96 -3.88 2.15
CA LEU A 21 -24.16 -2.70 2.49
C LEU A 21 -25.00 -1.56 3.06
N LYS A 22 -26.05 -1.13 2.33
CA LYS A 22 -26.88 0.01 2.74
C LYS A 22 -27.65 -0.26 4.04
N PRO A 23 -28.36 -1.40 4.23
CA PRO A 23 -28.95 -1.75 5.52
C PRO A 23 -27.95 -1.85 6.67
N TYR A 24 -26.77 -2.43 6.42
CA TYR A 24 -25.71 -2.56 7.42
C TYR A 24 -25.22 -1.19 7.90
N LEU A 25 -24.91 -0.28 6.98
CA LEU A 25 -24.46 1.07 7.32
C LEU A 25 -25.54 1.86 8.06
N ARG A 26 -26.79 1.78 7.62
CA ARG A 26 -27.93 2.41 8.32
C ARG A 26 -28.08 1.90 9.77
N HIS A 27 -27.78 0.63 10.01
CA HIS A 27 -27.83 0.05 11.35
C HIS A 27 -26.60 0.39 12.21
N LYS A 28 -25.40 0.48 11.61
CA LYS A 28 -24.14 0.68 12.35
C LYS A 28 -23.76 2.14 12.58
N LEU A 29 -24.23 3.05 11.74
CA LEU A 29 -23.87 4.47 11.82
C LEU A 29 -24.94 5.28 12.56
N PRO A 30 -24.56 6.36 13.26
CA PRO A 30 -25.50 7.35 13.74
C PRO A 30 -26.38 7.87 12.59
N HIS A 31 -27.68 8.03 12.83
CA HIS A 31 -28.65 8.39 11.79
C HIS A 31 -28.25 9.65 11.01
N GLU A 32 -27.84 10.71 11.71
CA GLU A 32 -27.42 11.97 11.09
C GLU A 32 -26.16 11.80 10.22
N MET A 33 -25.21 10.97 10.65
CA MET A 33 -24.03 10.66 9.86
C MET A 33 -24.40 9.89 8.59
N PHE A 34 -25.23 8.85 8.71
CA PHE A 34 -25.66 8.07 7.54
C PHE A 34 -26.35 8.98 6.51
N ALA A 35 -27.27 9.85 6.95
CA ALA A 35 -27.94 10.80 6.08
C ALA A 35 -26.96 11.74 5.35
N HIS A 36 -25.83 12.11 5.98
CA HIS A 36 -24.81 12.94 5.37
C HIS A 36 -24.00 12.20 4.28
N ILE A 37 -23.66 10.93 4.50
CA ILE A 37 -22.77 10.18 3.59
C ILE A 37 -23.52 9.34 2.53
N GLU A 38 -24.82 9.10 2.70
CA GLU A 38 -25.61 8.24 1.80
C GLU A 38 -25.58 8.75 0.36
N GLY A 39 -25.69 10.07 0.15
CA GLY A 39 -25.61 10.68 -1.18
C GLY A 39 -24.25 10.47 -1.86
N ASP A 40 -23.16 10.53 -1.09
CA ASP A 40 -21.81 10.27 -1.62
C ASP A 40 -21.62 8.81 -2.01
N LEU A 41 -22.06 7.87 -1.16
CA LEU A 41 -21.99 6.44 -1.45
C LEU A 41 -22.87 6.04 -2.64
N HIS A 42 -24.05 6.66 -2.78
CA HIS A 42 -24.89 6.50 -3.96
C HIS A 42 -24.17 6.98 -5.23
N ARG A 43 -23.58 8.19 -5.21
CA ARG A 43 -22.83 8.75 -6.33
C ARG A 43 -21.65 7.83 -6.71
N LEU A 44 -20.84 7.43 -5.74
CA LEU A 44 -19.72 6.52 -5.97
C LEU A 44 -20.20 5.17 -6.54
N GLY A 45 -21.28 4.61 -6.01
CA GLY A 45 -21.85 3.36 -6.50
C GLY A 45 -22.30 3.43 -7.95
N GLN A 46 -22.79 4.59 -8.41
CA GLN A 46 -23.12 4.82 -9.81
C GLN A 46 -21.87 4.90 -10.69
N LEU A 47 -20.84 5.63 -10.25
CA LEU A 47 -19.57 5.76 -10.98
C LEU A 47 -18.85 4.41 -11.10
N CYS A 48 -18.86 3.60 -10.04
CA CYS A 48 -18.33 2.23 -10.04
C CYS A 48 -19.07 1.30 -10.99
N ALA A 49 -20.34 1.54 -11.29
CA ALA A 49 -21.09 0.77 -12.28
C ALA A 49 -20.91 1.28 -13.72
N THR A 50 -20.27 2.44 -13.90
CA THR A 50 -20.17 3.15 -15.19
C THR A 50 -18.74 3.60 -15.48
N GLU A 51 -18.42 4.88 -15.28
CA GLU A 51 -17.14 5.49 -15.66
C GLU A 51 -15.92 4.75 -15.08
N TYR A 52 -15.93 4.44 -13.78
CA TYR A 52 -14.78 3.80 -13.14
C TYR A 52 -14.63 2.34 -13.61
N PHE A 53 -15.74 1.67 -13.93
CA PHE A 53 -15.69 0.32 -14.51
C PHE A 53 -15.00 0.33 -15.89
N GLU A 54 -15.32 1.29 -16.75
CA GLU A 54 -14.69 1.42 -18.06
C GLU A 54 -13.21 1.81 -17.97
N LEU A 55 -12.85 2.73 -17.07
CA LEU A 55 -11.44 3.02 -16.77
C LEU A 55 -10.69 1.77 -16.29
N ALA A 56 -11.30 0.96 -15.42
CA ALA A 56 -10.69 -0.27 -14.94
C ALA A 56 -10.45 -1.28 -16.08
N ARG A 57 -11.41 -1.42 -17.00
CA ARG A 57 -11.26 -2.27 -18.20
C ARG A 57 -10.15 -1.78 -19.11
N GLN A 58 -10.06 -0.47 -19.34
CA GLN A 58 -8.98 0.14 -20.12
C GLN A 58 -7.61 -0.14 -19.49
N ALA A 59 -7.49 0.10 -18.18
CA ALA A 59 -6.23 -0.15 -17.46
C ALA A 59 -5.80 -1.62 -17.51
N GLU A 60 -6.74 -2.57 -17.46
CA GLU A 60 -6.44 -4.01 -17.59
C GLU A 60 -6.05 -4.41 -19.02
N SER A 61 -6.59 -3.71 -20.04
CA SER A 61 -6.24 -3.95 -21.44
C SER A 61 -4.87 -3.39 -21.83
N GLU A 62 -4.47 -2.27 -21.24
CA GLU A 62 -3.19 -1.57 -21.47
C GLU A 62 -2.23 -1.81 -20.31
N LYS A 63 -1.55 -2.96 -20.34
CA LYS A 63 -0.61 -3.38 -19.29
C LYS A 63 0.57 -2.41 -19.13
N PRO A 64 1.13 -2.28 -17.92
CA PRO A 64 2.34 -1.51 -17.70
C PRO A 64 3.54 -2.12 -18.42
N VAL A 65 4.42 -1.26 -18.92
CA VAL A 65 5.64 -1.63 -19.65
C VAL A 65 6.86 -1.03 -18.97
N HIS A 66 7.90 -1.85 -18.78
CA HIS A 66 9.20 -1.41 -18.29
C HIS A 66 10.09 -0.99 -19.46
N VAL A 67 10.55 0.26 -19.42
CA VAL A 67 11.51 0.83 -20.37
C VAL A 67 12.81 1.10 -19.59
N PRO A 68 13.76 0.15 -19.61
CA PRO A 68 14.96 0.25 -18.78
C PRO A 68 15.91 1.37 -19.20
N PHE A 69 16.00 1.67 -20.50
CA PHE A 69 16.93 2.67 -21.05
C PHE A 69 16.22 3.71 -21.90
N ASP A 70 16.73 4.94 -21.91
CA ASP A 70 16.37 5.95 -22.91
C ASP A 70 16.97 5.60 -24.29
N ALA A 71 16.61 6.38 -25.31
CA ALA A 71 17.09 6.19 -26.69
C ALA A 71 18.62 6.39 -26.86
N TRP A 72 19.33 6.81 -25.81
CA TRP A 72 20.76 7.12 -25.81
C TRP A 72 21.56 6.21 -24.87
N GLY A 73 20.95 5.14 -24.36
CA GLY A 73 21.61 4.14 -23.52
C GLY A 73 21.74 4.51 -22.05
N ARG A 74 21.10 5.59 -21.57
CA ARG A 74 21.06 5.91 -20.14
C ARG A 74 19.97 5.09 -19.46
N ARG A 75 20.28 4.46 -18.33
CA ARG A 75 19.28 3.71 -17.56
C ARG A 75 18.30 4.65 -16.86
N THR A 76 17.01 4.50 -17.15
CA THR A 76 15.91 5.31 -16.59
C THR A 76 14.93 4.49 -15.77
N ASP A 77 14.78 3.19 -16.10
CA ASP A 77 13.82 2.27 -15.47
C ASP A 77 12.39 2.85 -15.37
N GLU A 78 11.94 3.48 -16.46
CA GLU A 78 10.61 4.03 -16.58
C GLU A 78 9.56 2.90 -16.60
N ILE A 79 8.49 3.05 -15.81
CA ILE A 79 7.30 2.20 -15.88
C ILE A 79 6.18 3.00 -16.54
N LYS A 80 5.89 2.69 -17.80
CA LYS A 80 4.78 3.29 -18.55
C LYS A 80 3.49 2.62 -18.13
N THR A 81 2.51 3.41 -17.70
CA THR A 81 1.16 2.95 -17.32
C THR A 81 0.12 3.62 -18.22
N SER A 82 -1.05 3.00 -18.35
CA SER A 82 -2.16 3.57 -19.12
C SER A 82 -2.64 4.91 -18.54
N ALA A 83 -3.30 5.71 -19.37
CA ALA A 83 -3.96 6.92 -18.89
C ALA A 83 -5.04 6.60 -17.84
N ALA A 84 -5.77 5.49 -18.03
CA ALA A 84 -6.79 5.05 -17.09
C ALA A 84 -6.22 4.69 -15.70
N TRP A 85 -5.05 4.02 -15.64
CA TRP A 85 -4.37 3.75 -14.38
C TRP A 85 -3.95 5.03 -13.65
N ARG A 86 -3.45 6.03 -14.38
CA ARG A 86 -3.14 7.36 -13.81
C ARG A 86 -4.40 8.09 -13.34
N LYS A 87 -5.54 7.93 -14.04
CA LYS A 87 -6.81 8.50 -13.60
C LYS A 87 -7.30 7.89 -12.28
N MET A 88 -7.06 6.60 -12.05
CA MET A 88 -7.36 5.94 -10.76
C MET A 88 -6.59 6.56 -9.59
N HIS A 89 -5.37 7.03 -9.79
CA HIS A 89 -4.62 7.79 -8.80
C HIS A 89 -5.36 9.08 -8.40
N GLU A 90 -5.74 9.89 -9.39
CA GLU A 90 -6.45 11.15 -9.17
C GLU A 90 -7.80 10.92 -8.47
N ILE A 91 -8.58 9.94 -8.96
CA ILE A 91 -9.86 9.53 -8.36
C ILE A 91 -9.66 9.15 -6.90
N SER A 92 -8.61 8.41 -6.57
CA SER A 92 -8.38 7.94 -5.20
C SER A 92 -8.19 9.07 -4.20
N ALA A 93 -7.49 10.15 -4.61
CA ALA A 93 -7.33 11.36 -3.81
C ALA A 93 -8.67 12.10 -3.66
N LEU A 94 -9.35 12.39 -4.78
CA LEU A 94 -10.61 13.14 -4.80
C LEU A 94 -11.74 12.45 -4.04
N GLU A 95 -11.82 11.12 -4.15
CA GLU A 95 -12.81 10.31 -3.43
C GLU A 95 -12.45 10.11 -1.95
N GLY A 96 -11.28 10.57 -1.52
CA GLY A 96 -10.81 10.47 -0.14
C GLY A 96 -10.63 9.03 0.34
N LEU A 97 -10.23 8.11 -0.55
CA LEU A 97 -10.15 6.68 -0.26
C LEU A 97 -9.13 6.33 0.84
N ILE A 98 -8.22 7.26 1.14
CA ILE A 98 -7.33 7.23 2.33
C ILE A 98 -7.70 8.34 3.32
N SER A 99 -7.78 9.58 2.83
CA SER A 99 -7.88 10.78 3.67
C SER A 99 -9.06 10.75 4.64
N ILE A 100 -10.21 10.17 4.28
CA ILE A 100 -11.39 10.05 5.15
C ILE A 100 -11.04 9.35 6.48
N GLY A 101 -10.22 8.28 6.43
CA GLY A 101 -9.83 7.52 7.61
C GLY A 101 -8.94 8.31 8.59
N TYR A 102 -8.23 9.33 8.08
CA TYR A 102 -7.25 10.12 8.85
C TYR A 102 -7.76 11.50 9.25
N LYS A 103 -8.68 12.11 8.47
CA LYS A 103 -9.39 13.33 8.86
C LYS A 103 -10.25 13.14 10.11
N ARG A 104 -10.78 11.94 10.31
CA ARG A 104 -11.53 11.53 11.51
C ARG A 104 -12.71 12.44 11.86
N THR A 105 -13.34 13.07 10.85
CA THR A 105 -14.50 13.96 11.02
C THR A 105 -15.65 13.29 11.78
N TYR A 106 -15.84 11.98 11.59
CA TYR A 106 -16.83 11.16 12.30
C TYR A 106 -16.20 10.23 13.35
N ARG A 107 -15.05 10.62 13.92
CA ARG A 107 -14.30 9.82 14.91
C ARG A 107 -14.10 8.38 14.43
N GLU A 108 -14.43 7.38 15.24
CA GLU A 108 -14.29 5.94 14.93
C GLU A 108 -15.04 5.51 13.66
N PHE A 109 -16.18 6.15 13.34
CA PHE A 109 -16.98 5.78 12.17
C PHE A 109 -16.37 6.26 10.86
N SER A 110 -15.40 7.17 10.89
CA SER A 110 -14.67 7.60 9.68
C SER A 110 -13.99 6.43 8.99
N ARG A 111 -13.50 5.44 9.77
CA ARG A 111 -12.91 4.23 9.22
C ARG A 111 -13.94 3.34 8.53
N LEU A 112 -15.15 3.23 9.10
CA LEU A 112 -16.24 2.48 8.47
C LEU A 112 -16.69 3.14 7.16
N TYR A 113 -16.78 4.47 7.13
CA TYR A 113 -17.09 5.21 5.91
C TYR A 113 -16.02 5.03 4.83
N GLN A 114 -14.75 5.17 5.17
CA GLN A 114 -13.64 4.91 4.25
C GLN A 114 -13.71 3.49 3.66
N PHE A 115 -13.94 2.46 4.50
CA PHE A 115 -14.06 1.09 4.03
C PHE A 115 -15.29 0.84 3.17
N ALA A 116 -16.41 1.53 3.42
CA ALA A 116 -17.57 1.48 2.53
C ALA A 116 -17.23 2.00 1.12
N LYS A 117 -16.48 3.12 1.02
CA LYS A 117 -16.00 3.62 -0.27
C LYS A 117 -15.01 2.67 -0.94
N LEU A 118 -14.03 2.15 -0.19
CA LEU A 118 -13.08 1.17 -0.72
C LEU A 118 -13.76 -0.12 -1.20
N TYR A 119 -14.78 -0.59 -0.49
CA TYR A 119 -15.57 -1.75 -0.88
C TYR A 119 -16.28 -1.53 -2.22
N LEU A 120 -16.92 -0.37 -2.41
CA LEU A 120 -17.58 -0.02 -3.68
C LEU A 120 -16.56 0.18 -4.81
N PHE A 121 -15.41 0.79 -4.52
CA PHE A 121 -14.38 1.12 -5.50
C PHE A 121 -13.57 -0.09 -5.97
N HIS A 122 -13.26 -1.04 -5.08
CA HIS A 122 -12.35 -2.15 -5.35
C HIS A 122 -12.63 -2.91 -6.65
N PRO A 123 -13.87 -3.37 -6.94
CA PRO A 123 -14.17 -4.13 -8.15
C PRO A 123 -13.97 -3.34 -9.45
N SER A 124 -14.06 -2.00 -9.39
CA SER A 124 -13.99 -1.10 -10.53
C SER A 124 -12.72 -0.24 -10.51
N SER A 125 -11.62 -0.78 -9.97
CA SER A 125 -10.36 -0.05 -9.80
C SER A 125 -9.17 -0.63 -10.58
N ALA A 126 -9.36 -1.71 -11.33
CA ALA A 126 -8.27 -2.53 -11.88
C ALA A 126 -7.23 -2.95 -10.81
N PHE A 127 -7.68 -3.16 -9.58
CA PHE A 127 -6.83 -3.46 -8.43
C PHE A 127 -5.96 -2.29 -7.93
N TYR A 128 -6.26 -1.04 -8.30
CA TYR A 128 -5.59 0.15 -7.77
C TYR A 128 -5.73 0.31 -6.25
N THR A 129 -6.71 -0.36 -5.64
CA THR A 129 -6.80 -0.48 -4.18
C THR A 129 -5.59 -1.14 -3.53
N CYS A 130 -4.74 -1.88 -4.26
CA CYS A 130 -3.51 -2.44 -3.69
C CYS A 130 -2.52 -1.33 -3.29
N PRO A 131 -2.14 -0.39 -4.19
CA PRO A 131 -1.45 0.86 -3.81
C PRO A 131 -2.09 1.60 -2.65
N LEU A 132 -3.42 1.70 -2.61
CA LEU A 132 -4.15 2.37 -1.52
C LEU A 132 -4.00 1.64 -0.18
N ALA A 133 -4.12 0.31 -0.15
CA ALA A 133 -3.93 -0.47 1.06
C ALA A 133 -2.51 -0.31 1.62
N MET A 134 -1.50 -0.27 0.74
CA MET A 134 -0.12 -0.03 1.13
C MET A 134 0.11 1.41 1.62
N ALA A 135 -0.52 2.39 0.98
CA ALA A 135 -0.51 3.80 1.39
C ALA A 135 -1.16 4.01 2.76
N ASP A 136 -2.34 3.41 3.02
CA ASP A 136 -2.99 3.44 4.32
C ASP A 136 -2.10 2.82 5.41
N GLY A 137 -1.55 1.64 5.14
CA GLY A 137 -0.63 0.98 6.06
C GLY A 137 0.61 1.82 6.35
N ALA A 138 1.18 2.44 5.32
CA ALA A 138 2.32 3.34 5.47
C ALA A 138 1.95 4.59 6.28
N ALA A 139 0.83 5.24 5.98
CA ALA A 139 0.33 6.39 6.73
C ALA A 139 0.16 6.03 8.21
N ARG A 140 -0.40 4.86 8.53
CA ARG A 140 -0.55 4.44 9.92
C ARG A 140 0.79 4.19 10.62
N VAL A 141 1.74 3.55 9.93
CA VAL A 141 3.09 3.33 10.48
C VAL A 141 3.75 4.68 10.75
N LEU A 142 3.71 5.61 9.80
CA LEU A 142 4.34 6.93 9.94
C LEU A 142 3.65 7.78 11.01
N GLU A 143 2.33 7.68 11.17
CA GLU A 143 1.59 8.36 12.23
C GLU A 143 2.04 7.92 13.64
N ILE A 144 2.25 6.62 13.85
CA ILE A 144 2.62 6.07 15.18
C ILE A 144 4.14 6.15 15.42
N HIS A 145 4.92 5.90 14.38
CA HIS A 145 6.35 5.58 14.47
C HIS A 145 7.25 6.56 13.72
N GLY A 146 6.72 7.43 12.87
CA GLY A 146 7.46 8.48 12.20
C GLY A 146 7.94 9.54 13.19
N ARG A 147 9.24 9.85 13.16
CA ARG A 147 9.87 10.79 14.12
C ARG A 147 10.54 11.97 13.43
N GLU A 148 11.17 11.70 12.30
CA GLU A 148 11.83 12.71 11.46
C GLU A 148 10.84 13.49 10.59
N GLU A 149 11.24 14.69 10.16
CA GLU A 149 10.40 15.57 9.33
C GLU A 149 9.94 14.90 8.03
N VAL A 150 10.84 14.15 7.38
CA VAL A 150 10.53 13.41 6.15
C VAL A 150 9.38 12.40 6.34
N HIS A 151 9.20 11.85 7.55
CA HIS A 151 8.09 10.97 7.84
C HIS A 151 6.77 11.74 7.98
N ARG A 152 6.80 12.95 8.53
CA ARG A 152 5.63 13.82 8.66
C ARG A 152 5.18 14.34 7.29
N GLU A 153 6.13 14.74 6.45
CA GLU A 153 5.90 15.12 5.07
C GLU A 153 5.23 13.97 4.29
N ALA A 154 5.84 12.78 4.32
CA ALA A 154 5.27 11.60 3.67
C ALA A 154 3.87 11.26 4.21
N PHE A 155 3.63 11.35 5.52
CA PHE A 155 2.30 11.16 6.11
C PHE A 155 1.27 12.16 5.56
N SER A 156 1.63 13.44 5.43
CA SER A 156 0.76 14.48 4.88
C SER A 156 0.38 14.16 3.43
N HIS A 157 1.35 13.78 2.59
CA HIS A 157 1.08 13.43 1.19
C HIS A 157 0.22 12.15 1.05
N LEU A 158 0.51 11.10 1.83
CA LEU A 158 -0.27 9.86 1.81
C LEU A 158 -1.73 10.06 2.24
N THR A 159 -2.00 11.08 3.05
CA THR A 159 -3.33 11.38 3.58
C THR A 159 -4.00 12.59 2.92
N SER A 160 -3.38 13.12 1.85
CA SER A 160 -3.93 14.21 1.05
C SER A 160 -5.15 13.77 0.24
N ASP A 161 -6.08 14.69 0.04
CA ASP A 161 -7.20 14.58 -0.91
C ASP A 161 -6.99 15.44 -2.17
N SER A 162 -5.83 16.11 -2.28
CA SER A 162 -5.41 16.83 -3.49
C SER A 162 -4.63 15.89 -4.41
N PRO A 163 -5.07 15.65 -5.66
CA PRO A 163 -4.37 14.79 -6.61
C PRO A 163 -2.91 15.17 -6.88
N GLN A 164 -2.57 16.46 -6.77
CA GLN A 164 -1.22 16.95 -7.02
C GLN A 164 -0.26 16.64 -5.86
N GLU A 165 -0.82 16.48 -4.65
CA GLU A 165 -0.07 16.24 -3.42
C GLU A 165 -0.21 14.80 -2.93
N PHE A 166 -1.09 14.00 -3.53
CA PHE A 166 -1.40 12.66 -3.07
C PHE A 166 -0.28 11.69 -3.45
N TRP A 167 0.30 11.04 -2.44
CA TRP A 167 1.29 9.99 -2.66
C TRP A 167 0.70 8.61 -2.41
N THR A 168 1.27 7.62 -3.08
CA THR A 168 1.07 6.20 -2.75
C THR A 168 2.34 5.62 -2.14
N SER A 169 2.23 4.41 -1.59
CA SER A 169 3.36 3.70 -0.99
C SER A 169 3.46 2.27 -1.50
N GLY A 170 4.69 1.78 -1.63
CA GLY A 170 4.99 0.35 -1.75
C GLY A 170 5.26 -0.31 -0.40
N GLN A 171 5.16 -1.64 -0.35
CA GLN A 171 5.61 -2.44 0.78
C GLN A 171 6.52 -3.57 0.31
N TRP A 172 7.82 -3.44 0.58
CA TRP A 172 8.87 -4.28 0.03
C TRP A 172 9.40 -5.27 1.08
N MET A 173 8.55 -6.22 1.43
CA MET A 173 8.83 -7.23 2.45
C MET A 173 9.40 -8.51 1.85
N THR A 174 8.84 -8.97 0.73
CA THR A 174 9.17 -10.25 0.11
C THR A 174 10.52 -10.22 -0.62
N GLU A 175 11.38 -11.17 -0.28
CA GLU A 175 12.63 -11.46 -0.99
C GLU A 175 12.60 -12.87 -1.58
N LYS A 176 13.66 -13.27 -2.29
CA LYS A 176 13.74 -14.62 -2.90
C LYS A 176 13.70 -15.74 -1.85
N THR A 177 14.20 -15.45 -0.65
CA THR A 177 14.25 -16.40 0.48
C THR A 177 12.88 -16.67 1.09
N GLY A 178 11.94 -15.72 1.00
CA GLY A 178 10.61 -15.89 1.58
C GLY A 178 9.75 -14.62 1.55
N GLY A 179 8.43 -14.84 1.46
CA GLY A 179 7.40 -13.82 1.68
C GLY A 179 6.66 -14.01 3.00
N SER A 180 6.25 -15.25 3.29
CA SER A 180 5.61 -15.60 4.57
C SER A 180 6.60 -15.55 5.73
N ASP A 181 7.80 -16.09 5.53
CA ASP A 181 8.92 -15.95 6.46
C ASP A 181 9.89 -14.88 5.94
N VAL A 182 9.89 -13.73 6.62
CA VAL A 182 10.81 -12.62 6.32
C VAL A 182 12.11 -12.69 7.13
N SER A 183 12.27 -13.67 8.02
CA SER A 183 13.43 -13.77 8.94
C SER A 183 14.77 -13.86 8.18
N GLN A 184 14.73 -14.45 6.99
CA GLN A 184 15.83 -14.63 6.04
C GLN A 184 15.98 -13.44 5.07
N THR A 185 15.45 -12.27 5.41
CA THR A 185 15.71 -11.02 4.70
C THR A 185 17.23 -10.78 4.64
N SER A 186 17.71 -10.58 3.42
CA SER A 186 19.10 -10.41 3.03
C SER A 186 19.45 -8.96 2.66
N THR A 187 18.46 -8.07 2.51
CA THR A 187 18.73 -6.64 2.33
C THR A 187 19.45 -6.09 3.56
N GLU A 188 20.62 -5.49 3.34
CA GLU A 188 21.43 -4.85 4.36
C GLU A 188 21.15 -3.34 4.41
N ALA A 189 21.25 -2.77 5.60
CA ALA A 189 21.22 -1.33 5.84
C ALA A 189 22.54 -0.90 6.49
N ARG A 190 23.31 -0.10 5.77
CA ARG A 190 24.56 0.51 6.24
C ARG A 190 24.32 1.97 6.60
N PHE A 191 24.84 2.42 7.73
CA PHE A 191 24.81 3.84 8.11
C PHE A 191 26.13 4.49 7.70
N GLU A 192 26.08 5.44 6.77
CA GLU A 192 27.25 6.12 6.21
C GLU A 192 26.86 7.59 5.93
N ASP A 193 27.75 8.53 6.23
CA ASP A 193 27.54 9.98 6.03
C ASP A 193 26.19 10.50 6.57
N GLY A 194 25.77 10.01 7.74
CA GLY A 194 24.54 10.46 8.41
C GLY A 194 23.23 9.91 7.81
N ARG A 195 23.29 8.92 6.91
CA ARG A 195 22.12 8.33 6.24
C ARG A 195 22.19 6.81 6.19
N TYR A 196 21.04 6.15 6.12
CA TYR A 196 20.96 4.72 5.86
C TYR A 196 20.94 4.45 4.36
N LEU A 197 21.73 3.46 3.93
CA LEU A 197 21.84 3.00 2.54
C LEU A 197 21.46 1.53 2.50
N LEU A 198 20.43 1.19 1.72
CA LEU A 198 19.89 -0.16 1.59
C LEU A 198 20.45 -0.84 0.34
N SER A 199 20.94 -2.06 0.51
CA SER A 199 21.47 -2.90 -0.56
C SER A 199 20.88 -4.30 -0.49
N GLY A 200 20.26 -4.76 -1.57
CA GLY A 200 19.55 -6.04 -1.59
C GLY A 200 18.63 -6.19 -2.79
N THR A 201 17.81 -7.24 -2.80
CA THR A 201 16.83 -7.49 -3.87
C THR A 201 15.45 -7.72 -3.28
N LYS A 202 14.48 -6.92 -3.72
CA LYS A 202 13.07 -7.05 -3.38
C LYS A 202 12.36 -7.80 -4.49
N TRP A 203 11.80 -8.95 -4.15
CA TRP A 203 11.38 -9.96 -5.13
C TRP A 203 9.96 -9.75 -5.65
N PHE A 204 9.10 -9.18 -4.81
CA PHE A 204 7.78 -8.69 -5.18
C PHE A 204 7.62 -7.27 -4.60
N SER A 205 7.34 -6.31 -5.47
CA SER A 205 7.17 -4.90 -5.14
C SER A 205 6.11 -4.30 -6.05
N SER A 206 5.50 -3.19 -5.65
CA SER A 206 4.63 -2.36 -6.51
C SER A 206 5.41 -1.49 -7.52
N ALA A 207 6.59 -1.96 -7.94
CA ALA A 207 7.50 -1.26 -8.86
C ALA A 207 7.87 0.15 -8.37
N THR A 208 7.96 1.11 -9.31
CA THR A 208 8.47 2.47 -9.09
C THR A 208 7.43 3.56 -9.38
N THR A 209 6.14 3.21 -9.33
CA THR A 209 5.03 4.16 -9.55
C THR A 209 4.58 4.87 -8.29
N SER A 210 5.08 4.48 -7.11
CA SER A 210 4.82 5.20 -5.86
C SER A 210 5.95 6.16 -5.53
N GLU A 211 5.72 7.06 -4.59
CA GLU A 211 6.69 8.08 -4.17
C GLU A 211 7.60 7.54 -3.06
N ILE A 212 7.03 6.70 -2.20
CA ILE A 212 7.77 6.02 -1.12
C ILE A 212 7.49 4.51 -1.12
N ALA A 213 8.29 3.78 -0.33
CA ALA A 213 7.99 2.42 0.08
C ALA A 213 8.44 2.18 1.53
N LEU A 214 7.78 1.26 2.22
CA LEU A 214 8.29 0.68 3.45
C LEU A 214 9.02 -0.62 3.15
N ALA A 215 10.22 -0.80 3.70
CA ALA A 215 11.07 -1.98 3.46
C ALA A 215 11.73 -2.47 4.75
N LEU A 216 11.86 -3.79 4.88
CA LEU A 216 12.71 -4.39 5.91
C LEU A 216 14.15 -4.50 5.41
N ALA A 217 15.08 -4.18 6.29
CA ALA A 217 16.51 -4.42 6.08
C ALA A 217 17.20 -4.74 7.41
N ARG A 218 18.33 -5.43 7.33
CA ARG A 218 19.15 -5.79 8.49
C ARG A 218 20.27 -4.76 8.65
N LEU A 219 20.35 -4.15 9.83
CA LEU A 219 21.48 -3.27 10.15
C LEU A 219 22.77 -4.08 10.18
N GLN A 220 23.87 -3.49 9.73
CA GLN A 220 25.19 -4.12 9.84
C GLN A 220 25.49 -4.47 11.31
N GLY A 221 25.87 -5.73 11.57
CA GLY A 221 26.12 -6.25 12.92
C GLY A 221 24.86 -6.67 13.71
N ALA A 222 23.66 -6.48 13.18
CA ALA A 222 22.44 -6.97 13.81
C ALA A 222 22.35 -8.52 13.73
N PRO A 223 21.70 -9.19 14.71
CA PRO A 223 21.61 -10.65 14.73
C PRO A 223 20.84 -11.19 13.51
N ALA A 224 21.05 -12.47 13.20
CA ALA A 224 20.26 -13.18 12.20
C ALA A 224 18.77 -13.31 12.60
N GLY A 225 17.92 -13.63 11.62
CA GLY A 225 16.48 -13.81 11.82
C GLY A 225 15.72 -12.50 12.03
N SER A 226 14.43 -12.61 12.38
CA SER A 226 13.51 -11.46 12.43
C SER A 226 13.89 -10.39 13.44
N ARG A 227 14.58 -10.75 14.54
CA ARG A 227 15.01 -9.81 15.59
C ARG A 227 16.05 -8.79 15.11
N GLY A 228 16.78 -9.09 14.05
CA GLY A 228 17.75 -8.16 13.45
C GLY A 228 17.17 -7.25 12.38
N LEU A 229 15.89 -7.38 12.06
CA LEU A 229 15.25 -6.58 11.02
C LEU A 229 14.80 -5.23 11.57
N THR A 230 14.99 -4.21 10.75
CA THR A 230 14.53 -2.85 11.01
C THR A 230 13.67 -2.40 9.84
N LEU A 231 12.61 -1.66 10.15
CA LEU A 231 11.74 -1.05 9.15
C LEU A 231 12.30 0.29 8.70
N PHE A 232 12.28 0.51 7.39
CA PHE A 232 12.73 1.76 6.77
C PHE A 232 11.68 2.30 5.81
N MET A 233 11.58 3.62 5.73
CA MET A 233 10.94 4.34 4.65
C MET A 233 11.98 4.69 3.58
N VAL A 234 11.70 4.33 2.34
CA VAL A 234 12.57 4.52 1.17
C VAL A 234 11.85 5.44 0.19
N PRO A 235 12.30 6.69 -0.02
CA PRO A 235 11.84 7.48 -1.16
C PRO A 235 12.30 6.83 -2.45
N LEU A 236 11.43 6.70 -3.44
CA LEU A 236 11.77 6.04 -4.70
C LEU A 236 12.60 6.92 -5.62
N ARG A 237 12.42 8.25 -5.51
CA ARG A 237 13.08 9.24 -6.36
C ARG A 237 13.84 10.26 -5.52
N GLU A 238 14.91 10.79 -6.11
CA GLU A 238 15.62 11.97 -5.63
C GLU A 238 14.87 13.25 -6.05
N ALA A 239 15.25 14.40 -5.48
CA ALA A 239 14.65 15.69 -5.83
C ALA A 239 14.75 16.02 -7.34
N CYS A 240 15.75 15.47 -8.04
CA CYS A 240 15.91 15.62 -9.49
C CYS A 240 15.03 14.67 -10.33
N GLY A 241 14.21 13.82 -9.70
CA GLY A 241 13.28 12.88 -10.34
C GLY A 241 13.87 11.51 -10.72
N ARG A 242 15.20 11.34 -10.63
CA ARG A 242 15.88 10.05 -10.84
C ARG A 242 15.56 9.08 -9.72
N LEU A 243 15.58 7.78 -10.03
CA LEU A 243 15.44 6.73 -9.01
C LEU A 243 16.59 6.81 -7.99
N ASN A 244 16.26 6.64 -6.72
CA ASN A 244 17.16 6.64 -5.57
C ASN A 244 17.95 5.32 -5.49
N ASN A 245 18.91 5.14 -6.40
CA ASN A 245 19.71 3.91 -6.53
C ASN A 245 18.87 2.61 -6.51
N ILE A 246 17.70 2.68 -7.13
CA ILE A 246 16.77 1.58 -7.33
C ILE A 246 16.83 1.20 -8.80
N GLU A 247 17.04 -0.08 -9.06
CA GLU A 247 17.08 -0.67 -10.37
C GLU A 247 15.85 -1.56 -10.54
N VAL A 248 15.04 -1.31 -11.58
CA VAL A 248 13.97 -2.23 -11.95
C VAL A 248 14.59 -3.36 -12.77
N LEU A 249 14.50 -4.60 -12.27
CA LEU A 249 15.05 -5.75 -12.98
C LEU A 249 14.09 -6.20 -14.09
N ARG A 250 12.81 -6.30 -13.77
CA ARG A 250 11.70 -6.58 -14.70
C ARG A 250 10.35 -6.42 -14.02
N LEU A 251 9.31 -6.30 -14.82
CA LEU A 251 7.93 -6.55 -14.38
C LEU A 251 7.62 -8.05 -14.41
N LYS A 252 6.78 -8.50 -13.47
CA LYS A 252 6.24 -9.85 -13.43
C LYS A 252 5.15 -9.99 -14.51
N ASP A 253 5.17 -11.08 -15.27
CA ASP A 253 4.00 -11.52 -16.03
C ASP A 253 3.11 -12.35 -15.11
N LYS A 254 1.91 -11.83 -14.81
CA LYS A 254 1.04 -12.31 -13.73
C LYS A 254 -0.23 -12.94 -14.31
N LEU A 255 -0.77 -13.90 -13.55
CA LEU A 255 -2.07 -14.52 -13.83
C LEU A 255 -3.22 -13.48 -13.89
N GLY A 256 -3.24 -12.55 -12.93
CA GLY A 256 -4.22 -11.46 -12.84
C GLY A 256 -3.60 -10.20 -12.26
N THR A 257 -4.42 -9.18 -11.95
CA THR A 257 -3.97 -7.84 -11.53
C THR A 257 -2.99 -7.23 -12.55
N ARG A 258 -3.27 -7.40 -13.86
CA ARG A 258 -2.26 -7.14 -14.90
C ARG A 258 -2.06 -5.65 -15.12
N ALA A 259 -3.04 -4.82 -14.79
CA ALA A 259 -2.89 -3.36 -14.70
C ALA A 259 -1.88 -2.91 -13.63
N LEU A 260 -1.80 -3.63 -12.50
CA LEU A 260 -0.93 -3.28 -11.37
C LEU A 260 0.55 -3.59 -11.70
N PRO A 261 1.46 -2.60 -11.73
CA PRO A 261 2.88 -2.88 -11.88
C PRO A 261 3.41 -3.68 -10.71
N THR A 262 3.99 -4.84 -10.98
CA THR A 262 4.70 -5.64 -9.96
C THR A 262 6.09 -5.94 -10.47
N ALA A 263 7.10 -5.48 -9.75
CA ALA A 263 8.49 -5.60 -10.18
C ALA A 263 9.36 -6.40 -9.23
N GLU A 264 10.45 -6.93 -9.78
CA GLU A 264 11.66 -7.27 -9.05
C GLU A 264 12.56 -6.02 -9.02
N LEU A 265 12.99 -5.60 -7.84
CA LEU A 265 13.83 -4.41 -7.67
C LEU A 265 15.16 -4.79 -7.04
N LYS A 266 16.24 -4.18 -7.51
CA LYS A 266 17.54 -4.21 -6.84
C LYS A 266 17.80 -2.85 -6.22
N LEU A 267 18.16 -2.86 -4.93
CA LEU A 267 18.59 -1.70 -4.18
C LEU A 267 20.12 -1.71 -4.16
N ASN A 268 20.74 -0.61 -4.56
CA ASN A 268 22.20 -0.48 -4.64
C ASN A 268 22.68 0.75 -3.87
N GLY A 269 22.53 0.73 -2.55
CA GLY A 269 22.73 1.91 -1.73
C GLY A 269 21.59 2.91 -1.85
N ALA A 270 20.35 2.43 -1.86
CA ALA A 270 19.15 3.26 -1.85
C ALA A 270 19.02 3.99 -0.51
N ARG A 271 18.92 5.31 -0.53
CA ARG A 271 18.78 6.11 0.70
C ARG A 271 17.47 5.77 1.41
N ALA A 272 17.52 5.60 2.72
CA ALA A 272 16.35 5.29 3.52
C ALA A 272 16.37 5.98 4.89
N TYR A 273 15.20 6.02 5.51
CA TYR A 273 14.94 6.62 6.81
C TYR A 273 14.38 5.56 7.75
N LYS A 274 14.93 5.45 8.95
CA LYS A 274 14.51 4.41 9.89
C LYS A 274 13.13 4.75 10.44
N SER A 275 12.19 3.81 10.33
CA SER A 275 10.82 3.97 10.81
C SER A 275 10.60 3.11 12.05
N GLY A 276 10.35 3.74 13.20
CA GLY A 276 10.07 3.06 14.47
C GLY A 276 11.27 2.84 15.40
N ARG A 277 10.98 2.29 16.58
CA ARG A 277 11.99 1.98 17.60
C ARG A 277 12.80 0.76 17.15
N SER A 278 14.12 0.83 17.34
CA SER A 278 15.04 -0.29 17.11
C SER A 278 14.49 -1.58 17.76
N GLY A 279 14.32 -2.64 16.97
CA GLY A 279 13.99 -3.99 17.47
C GLY A 279 15.12 -4.66 18.27
N ALA A 280 16.25 -3.97 18.43
CA ALA A 280 17.30 -4.32 19.37
C ALA A 280 17.51 -3.14 20.32
N ARG A 281 17.59 -3.42 21.63
CA ARG A 281 18.32 -2.55 22.55
C ARG A 281 19.76 -2.46 22.03
N CYS A 282 20.05 -1.47 21.20
CA CYS A 282 21.37 -0.87 21.24
C CYS A 282 21.35 -0.04 22.52
N GLU A 283 21.99 -0.56 23.56
CA GLU A 283 22.35 0.21 24.74
C GLU A 283 23.29 1.32 24.28
N ASP A 284 22.71 2.44 23.88
CA ASP A 284 23.45 3.70 23.88
C ASP A 284 23.46 4.15 25.35
N GLY A 285 24.64 4.08 25.95
CA GLY A 285 24.85 4.44 27.35
C GLY A 285 24.55 5.92 27.56
N ARG A 286 23.33 6.23 28.05
CA ARG A 286 23.05 7.25 29.10
C ARG A 286 21.54 7.36 29.42
N HIS A 287 21.24 7.05 30.68
CA HIS A 287 20.15 7.49 31.56
C HIS A 287 18.64 7.23 31.26
N HIS A 288 18.07 6.46 32.20
CA HIS A 288 16.72 6.51 32.81
C HIS A 288 15.45 6.64 31.94
N ALA A 289 14.63 5.58 31.91
CA ALA A 289 13.36 5.52 32.68
C ALA A 289 12.47 4.29 32.33
N LYS A 290 12.02 3.64 33.41
CA LYS A 290 10.75 2.90 33.67
C LYS A 290 10.28 1.79 32.70
N HIS A 291 10.16 0.60 33.29
CA HIS A 291 9.63 -0.63 32.74
C HIS A 291 8.16 -0.54 32.31
N HIS A 292 7.89 -0.92 31.07
CA HIS A 292 6.59 -1.46 30.63
C HIS A 292 6.83 -2.81 29.93
N PRO A 293 5.93 -3.80 30.08
CA PRO A 293 6.12 -5.13 29.53
C PRO A 293 6.02 -5.13 27.99
N PRO A 294 6.69 -6.08 27.30
CA PRO A 294 6.65 -6.18 25.85
C PRO A 294 5.29 -6.69 25.35
N LEU A 295 4.73 -6.02 24.35
CA LEU A 295 3.56 -6.48 23.60
C LEU A 295 3.98 -7.57 22.60
N GLN A 296 3.46 -8.79 22.79
CA GLN A 296 3.51 -9.86 21.81
C GLN A 296 2.67 -9.47 20.58
N PHE A 297 3.31 -9.36 19.42
CA PHE A 297 2.60 -9.42 18.14
C PHE A 297 2.24 -10.89 17.87
N GLY A 298 1.01 -11.27 18.21
CA GLY A 298 0.45 -12.60 17.94
C GLY A 298 -0.90 -12.48 17.28
N LEU A 299 -0.92 -12.35 15.96
CA LEU A 299 -2.07 -12.70 15.12
C LEU A 299 -1.52 -13.59 14.02
N PHE A 300 -2.18 -14.73 13.81
CA PHE A 300 -1.80 -15.88 12.96
C PHE A 300 -0.88 -16.93 13.61
N SER A 301 -1.47 -17.76 14.49
CA SER A 301 -1.21 -19.20 14.57
C SER A 301 -2.10 -19.83 15.67
N ARG A 302 -3.30 -20.27 15.31
CA ARG A 302 -3.93 -21.42 15.97
C ARG A 302 -4.26 -22.41 14.87
N ALA A 303 -3.38 -23.39 14.71
CA ALA A 303 -3.77 -24.69 14.18
C ALA A 303 -4.24 -25.49 15.39
N ASP A 304 -5.49 -25.94 15.35
CA ASP A 304 -6.06 -26.85 16.34
C ASP A 304 -5.31 -28.19 16.29
N ASP A 305 -4.87 -28.65 17.46
CA ASP A 305 -4.27 -29.97 17.66
C ASP A 305 -5.41 -30.96 18.00
N PRO A 306 -5.70 -31.96 17.17
CA PRO A 306 -6.82 -32.87 17.40
C PRO A 306 -6.43 -34.07 18.26
N HIS A 307 -5.64 -33.91 19.33
CA HIS A 307 -5.41 -34.99 20.30
C HIS A 307 -5.15 -34.47 21.72
N ALA A 308 -6.22 -34.27 22.49
CA ALA A 308 -6.12 -34.23 23.96
C ALA A 308 -7.25 -35.08 24.58
N PRO A 309 -6.94 -36.03 25.48
CA PRO A 309 -7.90 -36.96 26.06
C PRO A 309 -8.78 -36.29 27.13
N THR A 310 -10.06 -36.66 27.15
CA THR A 310 -11.01 -36.35 28.23
C THR A 310 -10.59 -37.03 29.53
N ALA A 311 -10.46 -36.26 30.61
CA ALA A 311 -10.39 -36.76 31.97
C ALA A 311 -11.56 -36.18 32.79
N ALA A 312 -12.29 -37.12 33.39
CA ALA A 312 -13.29 -37.09 34.47
C ALA A 312 -13.86 -35.73 34.94
#